data_AF-A0A7X0LSW2-F1
#
_entry.id   AF-A0A7X0LSW2-F1
#
_cell.length_a   1.000
_cell.length_b   1.000
_cell.length_c   1.000
_cell.angle_alpha   90.00
_cell.angle_beta   90.00
_cell.angle_gamma   90.00
#
_symmetry.space_group_name_H-M   'P 1'
#
loop_
_entity.id
_entity.type
_entity.pdbx_description
1 polymer ?
#
loop_
_entity_poly.entity_id
_entity_poly.type
_entity_poly.pdbx_seq_one_letter_code
_entity_poly.pdbx_strand_id
1 'polypeptide(L)'
;MSDLLRMEIFDCIAAVARPVHNFGDEFMSDDATAAIGLRAGFAPGRGFYCRGRFGVLGEAPAAVVQAVQGFLGPDLIAIGWRAGRPVMPAEEAAACYAQAVRAWGRAHFPADVDVEHFNGLAQWLIDAADADSLRLARAGPGRRGPGPPMAAR
;
A
#
# COMPACT_ATOMS: atom_id res chain seq x y z
N MET A 1 -34.70 8.84 5.05
CA MET A 1 -33.41 9.14 5.72
C MET A 1 -32.22 8.38 5.10
N SER A 2 -32.31 7.88 3.85
CA SER A 2 -31.39 6.83 3.31
C SER A 2 -30.60 7.23 2.05
N ASP A 3 -30.96 8.31 1.35
CA ASP A 3 -30.29 8.70 0.09
C ASP A 3 -29.47 10.00 0.19
N LEU A 4 -29.88 10.94 1.05
CA LEU A 4 -29.10 12.17 1.34
C LEU A 4 -27.75 11.85 2.01
N LEU A 5 -27.74 11.00 3.04
CA LEU A 5 -26.50 10.53 3.69
C LEU A 5 -25.58 9.72 2.75
N ARG A 6 -26.14 9.06 1.72
CA ARG A 6 -25.37 8.27 0.75
C ARG A 6 -24.71 9.17 -0.30
N MET A 7 -25.35 10.27 -0.69
CA MET A 7 -24.79 11.29 -1.59
C MET A 7 -23.60 12.02 -0.92
N GLU A 8 -23.74 12.41 0.34
CA GLU A 8 -22.67 13.03 1.15
C GLU A 8 -21.41 12.15 1.28
N ILE A 9 -21.57 10.81 1.36
CA ILE A 9 -20.44 9.87 1.45
C ILE A 9 -19.63 9.83 0.15
N PHE A 10 -20.28 9.77 -1.01
CA PHE A 10 -19.55 9.71 -2.28
C PHE A 10 -18.85 11.03 -2.60
N ASP A 11 -19.47 12.16 -2.25
CA ASP A 11 -18.85 13.47 -2.39
C ASP A 11 -17.64 13.62 -1.46
N CYS A 12 -17.75 13.14 -0.22
CA CYS A 12 -16.62 13.07 0.71
C CYS A 12 -15.48 12.20 0.15
N ILE A 13 -15.78 10.99 -0.33
CA ILE A 13 -14.78 10.10 -0.96
C ILE A 13 -14.10 10.79 -2.14
N ALA A 14 -14.87 11.40 -3.04
CA ALA A 14 -14.34 12.08 -4.23
C ALA A 14 -13.42 13.25 -3.85
N ALA A 15 -13.75 13.98 -2.78
CA ALA A 15 -12.95 15.10 -2.29
C ALA A 15 -11.64 14.64 -1.63
N VAL A 16 -11.63 13.53 -0.89
CA VAL A 16 -10.48 13.13 -0.05
C VAL A 16 -9.57 12.07 -0.67
N ALA A 17 -10.08 11.23 -1.58
CA ALA A 17 -9.32 10.09 -2.12
C ALA A 17 -8.03 10.52 -2.84
N ARG A 18 -8.09 11.58 -3.65
CA ARG A 18 -6.93 12.06 -4.40
C ARG A 18 -5.89 12.74 -3.51
N PRO A 19 -6.25 13.66 -2.60
CA PRO A 19 -5.30 14.21 -1.62
C PRO A 19 -4.58 13.13 -0.81
N VAL A 20 -5.32 12.14 -0.28
CA VAL A 20 -4.74 11.02 0.48
C VAL A 20 -3.81 10.17 -0.38
N HIS A 21 -4.18 9.90 -1.63
CA HIS A 21 -3.34 9.16 -2.56
C HIS A 21 -2.04 9.89 -2.88
N ASN A 22 -2.13 11.17 -3.27
CA ASN A 22 -0.97 11.98 -3.64
C ASN A 22 0.01 12.09 -2.47
N PHE A 23 -0.50 12.35 -1.27
CA PHE A 23 0.29 12.36 -0.05
C PHE A 23 1.05 11.05 0.18
N GLY A 24 0.36 9.92 -0.02
CA GLY A 24 1.00 8.61 0.07
C GLY A 24 2.08 8.42 -1.01
N ASP A 25 1.86 8.90 -2.23
CA ASP A 25 2.80 8.74 -3.32
C ASP A 25 4.07 9.59 -3.14
N GLU A 26 3.96 10.78 -2.54
CA GLU A 26 5.09 11.69 -2.29
C GLU A 26 6.23 10.98 -1.55
N PHE A 27 5.96 10.34 -0.41
CA PHE A 27 7.01 9.63 0.33
C PHE A 27 7.44 8.32 -0.36
N MET A 28 6.52 7.65 -1.06
CA MET A 28 6.79 6.35 -1.72
C MET A 28 7.70 6.49 -2.94
N SER A 29 7.70 7.66 -3.56
CA SER A 29 8.45 8.01 -4.76
C SER A 29 9.62 8.97 -4.46
N ASP A 30 9.89 9.26 -3.19
CA ASP A 30 10.94 10.19 -2.76
C ASP A 30 12.36 9.60 -2.90
N ASP A 31 13.27 10.39 -3.48
CA ASP A 31 14.66 10.01 -3.72
C ASP A 31 15.46 9.77 -2.43
N ALA A 32 15.14 10.45 -1.33
CA ALA A 32 15.82 10.24 -0.05
C ALA A 32 15.46 8.87 0.54
N THR A 33 14.20 8.43 0.38
CA THR A 33 13.77 7.07 0.73
C THR A 33 14.47 6.03 -0.16
N ALA A 34 14.58 6.28 -1.47
CA ALA A 34 15.31 5.41 -2.38
C ALA A 34 16.81 5.30 -2.02
N ALA A 35 17.44 6.41 -1.64
CA ALA A 35 18.85 6.45 -1.25
C ALA A 35 19.14 5.61 0.01
N ILE A 36 18.19 5.50 0.94
CA ILE A 36 18.32 4.61 2.10
C ILE A 36 18.36 3.14 1.64
N GLY A 37 17.46 2.75 0.73
CA GLY A 37 17.43 1.42 0.15
C GLY A 37 18.72 1.06 -0.57
N LEU A 38 19.26 1.99 -1.37
CA LEU A 38 20.53 1.80 -2.07
C LEU A 38 21.69 1.57 -1.09
N ARG A 39 21.78 2.37 -0.01
CA ARG A 39 22.80 2.18 1.04
C ARG A 39 22.66 0.85 1.78
N ALA A 40 21.44 0.32 1.89
CA ALA A 40 21.16 -0.98 2.47
C ALA A 40 21.43 -2.15 1.51
N GLY A 41 21.88 -1.90 0.27
CA GLY A 41 22.24 -2.93 -0.71
C GLY A 41 21.12 -3.33 -1.66
N PHE A 42 19.98 -2.63 -1.66
CA PHE A 42 18.93 -2.86 -2.65
C PHE A 42 19.36 -2.29 -4.01
N ALA A 43 18.99 -2.97 -5.09
CA ALA A 43 19.13 -2.43 -6.44
C ALA A 43 18.19 -1.22 -6.66
N PRO A 44 18.52 -0.31 -7.59
CA PRO A 44 17.61 0.78 -7.98
C PRO A 44 16.21 0.27 -8.36
N GLY A 45 15.20 1.06 -8.04
CA GLY A 45 13.79 0.74 -8.29
C GLY A 45 13.02 0.41 -7.01
N ARG A 46 11.95 -0.39 -7.13
CA ARG A 46 10.98 -0.59 -6.04
C ARG A 46 11.28 -1.75 -5.10
N GLY A 47 12.47 -2.34 -5.15
CA GLY A 47 12.85 -3.48 -4.30
C GLY A 47 12.78 -3.15 -2.81
N PHE A 48 13.39 -2.02 -2.41
CA PHE A 48 13.36 -1.55 -1.01
C PHE A 48 11.94 -1.20 -0.55
N TYR A 49 11.18 -0.48 -1.41
CA TYR A 49 9.77 -0.18 -1.18
C TYR A 49 8.96 -1.46 -0.91
N CYS A 50 9.04 -2.45 -1.81
CA CYS A 50 8.29 -3.69 -1.69
C CYS A 50 8.70 -4.47 -0.43
N ARG A 51 10.01 -4.69 -0.24
CA ARG A 51 10.51 -5.49 0.89
C ARG A 51 10.24 -4.81 2.24
N GLY A 52 10.36 -3.48 2.30
CA GLY A 52 10.13 -2.69 3.50
C GLY A 52 8.65 -2.56 3.85
N ARG A 53 7.82 -2.08 2.90
CA ARG A 53 6.39 -1.84 3.15
C ARG A 53 5.64 -3.10 3.56
N PHE A 54 5.92 -4.22 2.90
CA PHE A 54 5.24 -5.50 3.18
C PHE A 54 6.00 -6.37 4.17
N GLY A 55 7.17 -5.93 4.66
CA GLY A 55 7.96 -6.67 5.63
C GLY A 55 7.27 -6.90 6.96
N VAL A 56 6.26 -6.07 7.29
CA VAL A 56 5.38 -6.25 8.47
C VAL A 56 4.58 -7.55 8.44
N LEU A 57 4.45 -8.18 7.27
CA LEU A 57 3.83 -9.50 7.12
C LEU A 57 4.80 -10.66 7.45
N GLY A 58 6.05 -10.35 7.82
CA GLY A 58 7.12 -11.32 7.95
C GLY A 58 7.54 -11.91 6.60
N GLU A 59 8.18 -13.09 6.62
CA GLU A 59 8.56 -13.84 5.41
C GLU A 59 7.36 -14.53 4.75
N ALA A 60 6.34 -13.75 4.41
CA ALA A 60 5.14 -14.24 3.77
C ALA A 60 5.40 -14.70 2.32
N PRO A 61 4.63 -15.70 1.82
CA PRO A 61 4.64 -16.05 0.40
C PRO A 61 4.32 -14.85 -0.48
N ALA A 62 4.96 -14.74 -1.65
CA ALA A 62 4.75 -13.62 -2.57
C ALA A 62 3.26 -13.42 -2.96
N ALA A 63 2.49 -14.50 -3.04
CA ALA A 63 1.05 -14.44 -3.32
C ALA A 63 0.24 -13.75 -2.20
N VAL A 64 0.68 -13.86 -0.95
CA VAL A 64 0.08 -13.14 0.19
C VAL A 64 0.43 -11.66 0.10
N VAL A 65 1.69 -11.34 -0.20
CA VAL A 65 2.13 -9.94 -0.39
C VAL A 65 1.37 -9.27 -1.54
N GLN A 66 1.20 -9.98 -2.67
CA GLN A 66 0.38 -9.53 -3.80
C GLN A 66 -1.09 -9.32 -3.40
N ALA A 67 -1.66 -10.23 -2.60
CA ALA A 67 -3.05 -10.13 -2.17
C ALA A 67 -3.33 -8.90 -1.30
N VAL A 68 -2.36 -8.49 -0.48
CA VAL A 68 -2.45 -7.29 0.37
C VAL A 68 -2.27 -6.02 -0.44
N GLN A 69 -1.48 -6.07 -1.51
CA GLN A 69 -1.27 -4.92 -2.40
C GLN A 69 -2.40 -4.84 -3.45
N GLY A 70 -3.60 -4.43 -3.03
CA GLY A 70 -4.82 -4.40 -3.85
C GLY A 70 -4.84 -3.42 -5.05
N PHE A 71 -3.78 -2.64 -5.28
CA PHE A 71 -3.81 -1.51 -6.24
C PHE A 71 -2.61 -1.40 -7.20
N LEU A 72 -1.47 -2.04 -6.90
CA LEU A 72 -0.30 -2.05 -7.81
C LEU A 72 -0.32 -3.35 -8.63
N GLY A 73 0.08 -3.27 -9.91
CA GLY A 73 0.10 -4.43 -10.79
C GLY A 73 0.83 -5.64 -10.15
N PRO A 74 0.24 -6.85 -10.21
CA PRO A 74 0.66 -7.99 -9.37
C PRO A 74 2.13 -8.39 -9.57
N ASP A 75 2.66 -8.20 -10.78
CA ASP A 75 4.02 -8.63 -11.13
C ASP A 75 5.10 -7.76 -10.49
N LEU A 76 4.87 -6.45 -10.39
CA LEU A 76 5.83 -5.48 -9.85
C LEU A 76 6.17 -5.80 -8.39
N ILE A 77 5.16 -6.19 -7.62
CA ILE A 77 5.28 -6.47 -6.19
C ILE A 77 6.01 -7.79 -5.94
N ALA A 78 5.64 -8.85 -6.66
CA ALA A 78 6.30 -10.13 -6.48
C ALA A 78 7.77 -10.11 -6.93
N ILE A 79 8.09 -9.36 -8.00
CA ILE A 79 9.48 -9.17 -8.44
C ILE A 79 10.27 -8.45 -7.35
N GLY A 80 9.79 -7.30 -6.87
CA GLY A 80 10.46 -6.53 -5.82
C GLY A 80 10.61 -7.30 -4.50
N TRP A 81 9.57 -8.02 -4.08
CA TRP A 81 9.58 -8.85 -2.87
C TRP A 81 10.64 -9.94 -2.91
N ARG A 82 10.72 -10.68 -4.04
CA ARG A 82 11.71 -11.75 -4.22
C ARG A 82 13.13 -11.20 -4.34
N ALA A 83 13.30 -10.10 -5.08
CA ALA A 83 14.61 -9.47 -5.28
C ALA A 83 15.19 -8.88 -3.98
N GLY A 84 14.34 -8.43 -3.05
CA GLY A 84 14.77 -7.91 -1.75
C GLY A 84 15.16 -8.97 -0.73
N ARG A 85 14.71 -10.22 -0.89
CA ARG A 85 14.96 -11.32 0.04
C ARG A 85 16.44 -11.61 0.35
N PRO A 86 17.35 -11.69 -0.63
CA PRO A 86 18.77 -11.90 -0.36
C PRO A 86 19.47 -10.68 0.26
N VAL A 87 18.86 -9.49 0.23
CA VAL A 87 19.45 -8.26 0.75
C VAL A 87 19.21 -8.11 2.24
N MET A 88 17.95 -8.30 2.67
CA MET A 88 17.54 -8.02 4.05
C MET A 88 16.32 -8.87 4.46
N PRO A 89 16.28 -9.44 5.68
CA PRO A 89 15.08 -10.07 6.24
C PRO A 89 13.88 -9.12 6.24
N ALA A 90 12.67 -9.67 6.11
CA ALA A 90 11.44 -8.89 5.99
C ALA A 90 11.22 -7.90 7.16
N GLU A 91 11.40 -8.37 8.40
CA GLU A 91 11.20 -7.53 9.59
C GLU A 91 12.22 -6.40 9.69
N GLU A 92 13.50 -6.69 9.38
CA GLU A 92 14.56 -5.68 9.35
C GLU A 92 14.30 -4.64 8.26
N ALA A 93 13.86 -5.08 7.08
CA ALA A 93 13.50 -4.18 5.99
C ALA A 93 12.30 -3.30 6.36
N ALA A 94 11.30 -3.84 7.06
CA ALA A 94 10.18 -3.06 7.56
C ALA A 94 10.60 -2.02 8.59
N ALA A 95 11.47 -2.39 9.53
CA ALA A 95 12.02 -1.45 10.50
C ALA A 95 12.83 -0.33 9.81
N CYS A 96 13.69 -0.69 8.86
CA CYS A 96 14.49 0.26 8.08
C CYS A 96 13.61 1.21 7.26
N TYR A 97 12.61 0.67 6.56
CA TYR A 97 11.66 1.46 5.78
C TYR A 97 10.83 2.38 6.66
N ALA A 98 10.36 1.91 7.82
CA ALA A 98 9.63 2.74 8.77
C ALA A 98 10.52 3.88 9.34
N GLN A 99 11.83 3.68 9.49
CA GLN A 99 12.74 4.77 9.85
C GLN A 99 12.86 5.80 8.72
N ALA A 100 12.94 5.35 7.46
CA ALA A 100 12.96 6.23 6.29
C ALA A 100 11.70 7.11 6.23
N VAL A 101 10.51 6.51 6.40
CA VAL A 101 9.23 7.23 6.43
C VAL A 101 9.20 8.27 7.55
N ARG A 102 9.67 7.92 8.75
CA ARG A 102 9.73 8.88 9.88
C ARG A 102 10.71 10.03 9.62
N ALA A 103 11.84 9.75 8.98
CA ALA A 103 12.81 10.78 8.62
C ALA A 103 12.24 11.74 7.57
N TRP A 104 11.58 11.19 6.54
CA TRP A 104 10.87 11.97 5.54
C TRP A 104 9.79 12.85 6.16
N GLY A 105 8.94 12.28 7.03
CA GLY A 105 7.88 13.03 7.71
C GLY A 105 8.42 14.19 8.54
N ARG A 106 9.51 14.00 9.31
CA ARG A 106 10.13 15.11 10.07
C ARG A 106 10.69 16.23 9.19
N ALA A 107 11.08 15.92 7.96
CA ALA A 107 11.63 16.92 7.04
C ALA A 107 10.54 17.69 6.28
N HIS A 108 9.35 17.09 6.11
CA HIS A 108 8.28 17.65 5.27
C HIS A 108 7.11 18.22 6.09
N PHE A 109 6.92 17.77 7.34
CA PHE A 109 5.84 18.26 8.18
C PHE A 109 6.27 19.42 9.09
N PRO A 110 5.47 20.49 9.12
CA PRO A 110 5.54 21.47 10.20
C PRO A 110 5.41 20.79 11.57
N ALA A 111 6.14 21.30 12.56
CA ALA A 111 6.14 20.74 13.92
C ALA A 111 4.79 20.89 14.65
N ASP A 112 3.93 21.79 14.17
CA ASP A 112 2.59 22.09 14.70
C ASP A 112 1.48 21.27 14.04
N VAL A 113 1.79 20.37 13.10
CA VAL A 113 0.79 19.48 12.52
C VAL A 113 0.29 18.48 13.57
N ASP A 114 -1.03 18.34 13.69
CA ASP A 114 -1.66 17.42 14.65
C ASP A 114 -1.65 15.97 14.14
N VAL A 115 -0.47 15.35 14.18
CA VAL A 115 -0.28 13.95 13.80
C VAL A 115 -1.07 12.98 14.68
N GLU A 116 -1.32 13.32 15.93
CA GLU A 116 -2.04 12.45 16.87
C GLU A 116 -3.52 12.39 16.53
N HIS A 117 -4.14 13.53 16.20
CA HIS A 117 -5.51 13.53 15.71
C HIS A 117 -5.64 12.77 14.40
N PHE A 118 -4.71 12.96 13.45
CA PHE A 118 -4.69 12.20 12.21
C PHE A 118 -4.58 10.68 12.46
N ASN A 119 -3.67 10.26 13.34
CA ASN A 119 -3.50 8.85 13.69
C ASN A 119 -4.77 8.28 14.36
N GLY A 120 -5.43 9.05 15.23
CA GLY A 120 -6.70 8.66 15.83
C GLY A 120 -7.80 8.42 14.78
N LEU A 121 -7.92 9.30 13.79
CA LEU A 121 -8.88 9.13 12.68
C LEU A 121 -8.53 7.92 11.80
N ALA A 122 -7.25 7.73 11.48
CA ALA A 122 -6.79 6.59 10.69
C ALA A 122 -7.03 5.27 11.42
N GLN A 123 -6.77 5.20 12.72
CA GLN A 123 -7.05 4.02 13.54
C GLN A 123 -8.56 3.75 13.61
N TRP A 124 -9.38 4.78 13.83
CA TRP A 124 -10.83 4.63 13.83
C TRP A 124 -11.35 4.09 12.50
N LEU A 125 -10.82 4.55 11.37
CA LEU A 125 -11.14 4.03 10.04
C LEU A 125 -10.73 2.55 9.88
N ILE A 126 -9.53 2.19 10.35
CA ILE A 126 -9.03 0.80 10.31
C ILE A 126 -9.92 -0.12 11.15
N ASP A 127 -10.31 0.32 12.35
CA ASP A 127 -11.15 -0.46 13.27
C ASP A 127 -12.59 -0.60 12.76
N ALA A 128 -13.10 0.41 12.05
CA ALA A 128 -14.42 0.39 11.42
C ALA A 128 -14.45 -0.40 10.11
N ALA A 129 -13.30 -0.66 9.50
CA ALA A 129 -13.23 -1.42 8.25
C ALA A 129 -13.59 -2.88 8.49
N ASP A 130 -14.65 -3.36 7.83
CA ASP A 130 -14.98 -4.78 7.82
C ASP A 130 -13.85 -5.56 7.12
N ALA A 131 -13.33 -6.61 7.77
CA ALA A 131 -12.32 -7.50 7.22
C ALA A 131 -12.73 -8.12 5.86
N ASP A 132 -14.04 -8.21 5.58
CA ASP A 132 -14.57 -8.65 4.29
C ASP A 132 -14.52 -7.58 3.18
N SER A 133 -14.52 -6.29 3.53
CA SER A 133 -14.36 -5.19 2.56
C SER A 133 -12.98 -5.19 1.89
N LEU A 134 -11.94 -5.65 2.60
CA LEU A 134 -10.59 -5.86 2.06
C LEU A 134 -10.54 -7.00 1.03
N ARG A 135 -11.43 -7.99 1.15
CA ARG A 135 -11.56 -9.08 0.16
C ARG A 135 -12.23 -8.61 -1.13
N LEU A 136 -13.11 -7.61 -1.06
CA LEU A 136 -13.80 -7.06 -2.23
C LEU A 136 -12.88 -6.18 -3.09
N ALA A 137 -11.98 -5.39 -2.47
CA ALA A 137 -10.93 -4.66 -3.21
C ALA A 137 -10.00 -5.59 -4.01
N ARG A 138 -9.88 -6.86 -3.58
CA ARG A 138 -9.08 -7.92 -4.23
C ARG A 138 -9.78 -8.55 -5.45
N ALA A 139 -11.07 -8.29 -5.65
CA ALA A 139 -11.86 -8.78 -6.76
C ALA A 139 -12.37 -7.61 -7.60
N GLY A 140 -11.48 -6.90 -8.29
CA GLY A 140 -11.90 -5.97 -9.35
C GLY A 140 -12.82 -6.66 -10.37
N PRO A 141 -13.62 -5.91 -11.16
CA PRO A 141 -14.55 -6.48 -12.14
C PRO A 141 -13.77 -7.14 -13.28
N GLY A 142 -13.32 -8.37 -13.05
CA GLY A 142 -12.31 -9.03 -13.90
C GLY A 142 -12.38 -10.56 -13.90
N ARG A 143 -13.46 -11.17 -13.39
CA ARG A 143 -13.79 -12.57 -13.74
C ARG A 143 -14.84 -12.57 -14.83
N ARG A 144 -14.41 -12.55 -16.10
CA ARG A 144 -15.19 -13.26 -17.13
C ARG A 144 -15.12 -14.73 -16.75
N GLY A 145 -16.27 -15.34 -16.43
CA GLY A 145 -16.38 -16.78 -16.31
C GLY A 145 -15.93 -17.47 -17.61
N PRO A 146 -15.60 -18.77 -17.56
CA PRO A 146 -15.23 -19.52 -18.76
C PRO A 146 -16.38 -19.40 -19.78
N GLY A 147 -16.04 -18.94 -20.99
CA GLY A 147 -17.00 -18.86 -22.10
C GLY A 147 -17.59 -20.25 -22.39
N PRO A 148 -18.82 -20.31 -22.94
CA PRO A 148 -19.45 -21.59 -23.26
C PRO A 148 -18.58 -22.39 -24.26
N PRO A 149 -18.56 -23.73 -24.16
CA PRO A 149 -17.77 -24.56 -25.06
C PRO A 149 -18.22 -24.34 -26.50
N MET A 150 -17.26 -23.99 -27.36
CA MET A 150 -17.46 -23.87 -28.80
C MET A 150 -17.79 -25.26 -29.35
N ALA A 151 -19.05 -25.44 -29.75
CA ALA A 151 -19.48 -26.65 -30.46
C ALA A 151 -18.79 -26.67 -31.83
N ALA A 152 -17.97 -27.69 -32.05
CA ALA A 152 -17.39 -27.98 -33.35
C ALA A 152 -18.50 -28.44 -34.32
N ARG A 153 -18.66 -27.71 -35.43
CA ARG A 153 -19.10 -28.23 -36.73
C ARG A 153 -18.48 -27.40 -37.84
#